data_AF-A0AAU6C0Y3-F1
#
_entry.id   AF-A0AAU6C0Y3-F1
#
_cell.length_a   1.000
_cell.length_b   1.000
_cell.length_c   1.000
_cell.angle_alpha   90.00
_cell.angle_beta   90.00
_cell.angle_gamma   90.00
#
_symmetry.space_group_name_H-M   'P 1'
#
loop_
_entity.id
_entity.type
_entity.pdbx_description
1 polymer ?
#
loop_
_entity_poly.entity_id
_entity_poly.type
_entity_poly.pdbx_seq_one_letter_code
_entity_poly.pdbx_strand_id
1 'polypeptide(L)'
;MAQAALVWLAGGPALRLAVGRERRFYTQTCHWNRVVSDAELQELADGTPWRLHELVPHGKHLADLRRSRRMNTFGDGVLEKAAAEYAEQGFSIIRNVVPSDLVAEARSHVDWLTRKYPDLRPEHFHHPLIRNDAFWARLVSEPRLVDVAEFFLGPDVACFTAHYICKPPYDGQPVLWHQDGAYWTLSPMEALTVWLAVDESTAENGCLRMIPGSHELPLHKPSVRTDEPNMLFSAADETLVQEWVEKRGIVAIELQPGDVSIHHPHLLHCSKANTSAKRRCGLDIGYISTATRLHSEGLYLDPLLVRGADTNSLNSYRPFPAYLDGETIPFAGQGEWGDKVARLNEALPPRSRDLPDETPIETTRYMIDRLREGTVKR
;
A
#
# COMPACT_ATOMS: atom_id res chain seq x y z
N MET A 1 21.42 33.55 -30.61
CA MET A 1 21.10 32.57 -31.66
C MET A 1 21.67 31.24 -31.23
N ALA A 2 20.83 30.28 -30.86
CA ALA A 2 21.27 28.90 -30.59
C ALA A 2 20.46 28.01 -31.53
N GLN A 3 21.17 27.31 -32.40
CA GLN A 3 20.59 26.41 -33.40
C GLN A 3 19.91 25.24 -32.69
N ALA A 4 18.64 25.02 -33.01
CA ALA A 4 17.92 23.80 -32.67
C ALA A 4 18.36 22.70 -33.64
N ALA A 5 18.95 21.63 -33.14
CA ALA A 5 19.08 20.37 -33.89
C ALA A 5 17.88 19.49 -33.52
N LEU A 6 16.92 19.35 -34.44
CA LEU A 6 15.90 18.31 -34.37
C LEU A 6 16.52 17.01 -34.89
N VAL A 7 16.63 16.00 -34.04
CA VAL A 7 16.91 14.63 -34.48
C VAL A 7 15.58 13.88 -34.54
N TRP A 8 15.17 13.50 -35.74
CA TRP A 8 14.04 12.60 -35.97
C TRP A 8 14.56 11.16 -35.92
N LEU A 9 14.12 10.38 -34.93
CA LEU A 9 14.23 8.92 -34.99
C LEU A 9 12.87 8.37 -35.42
N ALA A 10 12.85 7.69 -36.56
CA ALA A 10 11.67 7.07 -37.12
C ALA A 10 11.25 5.85 -36.30
N GLY A 11 10.00 5.84 -35.81
CA GLY A 11 9.28 4.66 -35.30
C GLY A 11 9.06 4.62 -33.78
N GLY A 12 7.86 4.99 -33.31
CA GLY A 12 7.39 4.85 -31.91
C GLY A 12 6.74 6.14 -31.36
N PRO A 13 5.75 6.06 -30.43
CA PRO A 13 4.87 7.19 -30.15
C PRO A 13 5.58 8.34 -29.42
N ALA A 14 5.86 9.39 -30.20
CA ALA A 14 5.94 10.82 -29.89
C ALA A 14 6.46 11.26 -28.51
N LEU A 15 7.74 11.58 -28.44
CA LEU A 15 8.32 12.48 -27.44
C LEU A 15 7.88 13.93 -27.76
N ARG A 16 7.20 14.63 -26.84
CA ARG A 16 6.97 16.08 -26.94
C ARG A 16 7.83 16.82 -25.92
N LEU A 17 8.75 17.64 -26.41
CA LEU A 17 9.60 18.52 -25.60
C LEU A 17 8.87 19.83 -25.28
N ALA A 18 8.75 20.17 -24.00
CA ALA A 18 8.38 21.50 -23.55
C ALA A 18 9.54 22.11 -22.75
N VAL A 19 10.01 23.30 -23.16
CA VAL A 19 11.15 24.00 -22.54
C VAL A 19 10.61 25.04 -21.56
N GLY A 20 10.79 24.79 -20.26
CA GLY A 20 10.64 25.79 -19.19
C GLY A 20 12.01 26.30 -18.74
N ARG A 21 12.06 27.49 -18.09
CA ARG A 21 13.29 28.22 -17.72
C ARG A 21 14.24 27.54 -16.71
N GLU A 22 13.94 26.33 -16.26
CA GLU A 22 14.87 25.44 -15.55
C GLU A 22 15.07 24.19 -16.40
N ARG A 23 16.32 23.78 -16.65
CA ARG A 23 16.65 22.56 -17.40
C ARG A 23 16.21 21.31 -16.62
N ARG A 24 14.92 20.97 -16.67
CA ARG A 24 14.36 19.69 -16.19
C ARG A 24 13.69 19.00 -17.37
N PHE A 25 14.10 17.77 -17.65
CA PHE A 25 13.48 16.93 -18.67
C PHE A 25 12.54 15.93 -17.98
N TYR A 26 11.33 15.76 -18.51
CA TYR A 26 10.33 14.80 -18.03
C TYR A 26 10.09 13.75 -19.11
N THR A 27 10.20 12.47 -18.76
CA THR A 27 9.80 11.35 -19.62
C THR A 27 8.54 10.71 -19.06
N GLN A 28 7.52 10.51 -19.89
CA GLN A 28 6.17 10.11 -19.46
C GLN A 28 5.95 8.59 -19.43
N THR A 29 7.03 7.80 -19.39
CA THR A 29 6.95 6.34 -19.20
C THR A 29 7.87 5.97 -18.06
N CYS A 30 7.27 5.60 -16.94
CA CYS A 30 7.87 5.31 -15.63
C CYS A 30 8.40 6.55 -14.88
N HIS A 31 7.72 6.94 -13.81
CA HIS A 31 8.15 8.00 -12.90
C HIS A 31 9.33 7.53 -12.02
N TRP A 32 10.52 7.47 -12.62
CA TRP A 32 11.80 7.49 -11.94
C TRP A 32 12.53 8.76 -12.37
N ASN A 33 12.62 9.77 -11.50
CA ASN A 33 13.32 11.00 -11.82
C ASN A 33 14.84 10.78 -11.74
N ARG A 34 15.54 10.76 -12.88
CA ARG A 34 17.02 10.81 -12.96
C ARG A 34 17.48 12.17 -13.48
N VAL A 35 18.39 12.81 -12.76
CA VAL A 35 19.14 14.01 -13.17
C VAL A 35 20.39 13.53 -13.91
N VAL A 36 20.41 13.64 -15.23
CA VAL A 36 21.55 13.23 -16.06
C VAL A 36 22.63 14.31 -15.99
N SER A 37 23.88 13.92 -15.79
CA SER A 37 25.04 14.82 -15.75
C SER A 37 25.47 15.26 -17.15
N ASP A 38 26.22 16.37 -17.25
CA ASP A 38 26.72 16.88 -18.54
C ASP A 38 27.64 15.89 -19.28
N ALA A 39 28.31 14.98 -18.54
CA ALA A 39 29.18 13.95 -19.12
C ALA A 39 28.37 12.82 -19.81
N GLU A 40 27.25 12.41 -19.22
CA GLU A 40 26.35 11.38 -19.78
C GLU A 40 25.60 11.90 -21.03
N LEU A 41 25.35 13.21 -21.08
CA LEU A 41 24.82 13.87 -22.29
C LEU A 41 25.83 13.84 -23.46
N GLN A 42 27.12 13.76 -23.17
CA GLN A 42 28.18 13.72 -24.17
C GLN A 42 28.32 12.30 -24.77
N GLU A 43 28.16 11.24 -23.97
CA GLU A 43 28.13 9.86 -24.45
C GLU A 43 26.91 9.55 -25.36
N LEU A 44 25.77 10.21 -25.11
CA LEU A 44 24.57 10.13 -25.95
C LEU A 44 24.76 10.72 -27.35
N ALA A 45 25.67 11.69 -27.50
CA ALA A 45 25.96 12.32 -28.79
C ALA A 45 26.87 11.45 -29.69
N ASP A 46 27.64 10.54 -29.09
CA ASP A 46 28.73 9.82 -29.77
C ASP A 46 28.35 8.38 -30.21
N GLY A 47 27.09 7.94 -30.00
CA GLY A 47 26.54 6.75 -30.65
C GLY A 47 27.04 5.39 -30.11
N THR A 48 27.55 5.34 -28.88
CA THR A 48 28.04 4.07 -28.27
C THR A 48 26.87 3.23 -27.74
N PRO A 49 26.80 1.90 -28.01
CA PRO A 49 25.73 1.04 -27.48
C PRO A 49 25.88 0.82 -25.98
N TRP A 50 24.76 0.90 -25.24
CA TRP A 50 24.71 0.60 -23.81
C TRP A 50 25.10 -0.87 -23.54
N ARG A 51 26.04 -1.08 -22.59
CA ARG A 51 26.09 -2.31 -21.79
C ARG A 51 25.21 -2.09 -20.56
N LEU A 52 24.31 -3.03 -20.27
CA LEU A 52 23.53 -3.04 -19.03
C LEU A 52 24.49 -3.09 -17.82
N HIS A 53 24.79 -1.92 -17.27
CA HIS A 53 25.35 -1.78 -15.94
C HIS A 53 24.24 -1.26 -15.02
N GLU A 54 23.90 -2.10 -14.04
CA GLU A 54 23.15 -1.88 -12.79
C GLU A 54 22.17 -0.68 -12.76
N LEU A 55 20.88 -1.02 -12.81
CA LEU A 55 19.79 -0.11 -12.46
C LEU A 55 19.89 0.25 -10.98
N VAL A 56 20.29 1.48 -10.66
CA VAL A 56 20.23 2.06 -9.31
C VAL A 56 19.37 3.34 -9.37
N PRO A 57 18.37 3.51 -8.48
CA PRO A 57 17.56 4.73 -8.41
C PRO A 57 18.39 5.94 -7.99
N HIS A 58 18.04 7.12 -8.50
CA HIS A 58 18.84 8.33 -8.31
C HIS A 58 18.76 8.88 -6.87
N GLY A 59 19.93 9.11 -6.26
CA GLY A 59 20.06 9.92 -5.04
C GLY A 59 21.06 9.46 -3.98
N LYS A 60 21.67 8.27 -4.07
CA LYS A 60 22.72 7.80 -3.14
C LYS A 60 23.73 6.88 -3.85
N HIS A 61 25.02 7.09 -3.60
CA HIS A 61 26.08 6.14 -4.00
C HIS A 61 25.79 4.80 -3.28
N LEU A 62 26.10 3.65 -3.87
CA LEU A 62 26.06 2.32 -3.18
C LEU A 62 26.80 2.32 -1.82
N ALA A 63 27.69 3.28 -1.59
CA ALA A 63 28.37 3.51 -0.32
C ALA A 63 27.49 4.18 0.77
N ASP A 64 26.47 4.96 0.41
CA ASP A 64 25.56 5.64 1.36
C ASP A 64 24.40 4.75 1.83
N LEU A 65 24.08 3.67 1.10
CA LEU A 65 23.27 2.56 1.59
C LEU A 65 23.93 1.82 2.78
N ARG A 66 25.19 2.14 3.11
CA ARG A 66 25.88 1.60 4.29
C ARG A 66 25.70 2.45 5.55
N ARG A 67 25.15 3.68 5.45
CA ARG A 67 24.81 4.48 6.64
C ARG A 67 23.43 4.03 7.14
N SER A 68 23.45 3.26 8.23
CA SER A 68 22.35 2.46 8.78
C SER A 68 22.18 1.08 8.13
N ARG A 69 23.24 0.25 8.12
CA ARG A 69 23.04 -1.20 8.20
C ARG A 69 22.40 -1.54 9.56
N ARG A 70 21.10 -1.26 9.71
CA ARG A 70 20.27 -2.10 10.57
C ARG A 70 20.39 -3.52 10.02
N MET A 71 20.44 -4.53 10.90
CA MET A 71 20.53 -5.93 10.48
C MET A 71 19.51 -6.17 9.37
N ASN A 72 19.94 -6.71 8.23
CA ASN A 72 19.04 -7.16 7.18
C ASN A 72 18.07 -8.16 7.84
N THR A 73 16.83 -7.73 8.10
CA THR A 73 15.78 -8.54 8.74
C THR A 73 15.23 -9.60 7.78
N PHE A 74 15.63 -9.51 6.51
CA PHE A 74 15.38 -10.48 5.46
C PHE A 74 16.69 -11.13 5.04
N GLY A 75 16.61 -12.26 4.34
CA GLY A 75 17.80 -12.83 3.71
C GLY A 75 18.37 -11.88 2.66
N ASP A 76 19.66 -12.02 2.34
CA ASP A 76 20.29 -11.22 1.29
C ASP A 76 19.57 -11.41 -0.06
N GLY A 77 19.24 -10.31 -0.74
CA GLY A 77 18.60 -10.32 -2.06
C GLY A 77 17.07 -10.50 -2.07
N VAL A 78 16.43 -10.71 -0.92
CA VAL A 78 14.98 -10.96 -0.85
C VAL A 78 14.18 -9.74 -1.31
N LEU A 79 14.49 -8.55 -0.80
CA LEU A 79 13.76 -7.33 -1.13
C LEU A 79 14.12 -6.83 -2.53
N GLU A 80 15.35 -7.03 -2.99
CA GLU A 80 15.78 -6.71 -4.35
C GLU A 80 15.05 -7.58 -5.38
N LYS A 81 14.90 -8.87 -5.10
CA LYS A 81 14.08 -9.77 -5.93
C LYS A 81 12.62 -9.31 -5.94
N ALA A 82 12.05 -9.01 -4.77
CA ALA A 82 10.68 -8.55 -4.66
C ALA A 82 10.45 -7.24 -5.42
N ALA A 83 11.44 -6.34 -5.42
CA ALA A 83 11.37 -5.10 -6.17
C ALA A 83 11.45 -5.29 -7.68
N ALA A 84 12.25 -6.24 -8.16
CA ALA A 84 12.28 -6.60 -9.58
C ALA A 84 10.92 -7.16 -10.04
N GLU A 85 10.34 -8.09 -9.27
CA GLU A 85 9.00 -8.64 -9.54
C GLU A 85 7.91 -7.55 -9.48
N TYR A 86 7.97 -6.68 -8.46
CA TYR A 86 7.03 -5.56 -8.30
C TYR A 86 7.11 -4.56 -9.45
N ALA A 87 8.32 -4.24 -9.93
CA ALA A 87 8.49 -3.32 -11.06
C ALA A 87 7.88 -3.89 -12.37
N GLU A 88 8.08 -5.19 -12.62
CA GLU A 88 7.60 -5.85 -13.83
C GLU A 88 6.11 -6.21 -13.79
N GLN A 89 5.64 -6.72 -12.64
CA GLN A 89 4.31 -7.31 -12.50
C GLN A 89 3.33 -6.43 -11.73
N GLY A 90 3.83 -5.45 -10.98
CA GLY A 90 3.06 -4.60 -10.09
C GLY A 90 2.78 -5.22 -8.72
N PHE A 91 3.32 -6.41 -8.44
CA PHE A 91 3.21 -7.10 -7.16
C PHE A 91 4.37 -8.08 -6.91
N SER A 92 4.55 -8.50 -5.67
CA SER A 92 5.46 -9.59 -5.28
C SER A 92 4.99 -10.26 -3.98
N ILE A 93 5.48 -11.47 -3.70
CA ILE A 93 5.25 -12.20 -2.45
C ILE A 93 6.55 -12.27 -1.65
N ILE A 94 6.49 -11.87 -0.39
CA ILE A 94 7.60 -11.98 0.55
C ILE A 94 7.17 -12.95 1.66
N ARG A 95 7.95 -14.02 1.82
CA ARG A 95 7.60 -15.13 2.73
C ARG A 95 8.13 -14.87 4.15
N ASN A 96 7.39 -15.37 5.16
CA ASN A 96 7.81 -15.37 6.57
C ASN A 96 8.21 -13.98 7.10
N VAL A 97 7.43 -12.94 6.80
CA VAL A 97 7.69 -11.56 7.22
C VAL A 97 7.30 -11.35 8.67
N VAL A 98 6.09 -11.74 9.04
CA VAL A 98 5.59 -11.56 10.41
C VAL A 98 5.74 -12.87 11.18
N PRO A 99 6.32 -12.85 12.39
CA PRO A 99 6.56 -14.07 13.16
C PRO A 99 5.24 -14.69 13.64
N SER A 100 5.25 -16.02 13.82
CA SER A 100 4.03 -16.81 14.05
C SER A 100 3.28 -16.46 15.33
N ASP A 101 3.99 -15.98 16.35
CA ASP A 101 3.42 -15.48 17.60
C ASP A 101 2.60 -14.20 17.38
N LEU A 102 3.15 -13.22 16.67
CA LEU A 102 2.44 -11.99 16.30
C LEU A 102 1.25 -12.27 15.37
N VAL A 103 1.38 -13.24 14.45
CA VAL A 103 0.26 -13.71 13.62
C VAL A 103 -0.86 -14.34 14.49
N ALA A 104 -0.50 -15.09 15.53
CA ALA A 104 -1.48 -15.67 16.46
C ALA A 104 -2.20 -14.59 17.29
N GLU A 105 -1.48 -13.54 17.70
CA GLU A 105 -2.10 -12.37 18.33
C GLU A 105 -3.04 -11.65 17.35
N ALA A 106 -2.67 -11.52 16.07
CA ALA A 106 -3.53 -10.91 15.05
C ALA A 106 -4.83 -11.70 14.85
N ARG A 107 -4.78 -13.04 14.84
CA ARG A 107 -6.00 -13.88 14.86
C ARG A 107 -6.84 -13.64 16.09
N SER A 108 -6.21 -13.57 17.27
CA SER A 108 -6.91 -13.35 18.53
C SER A 108 -7.60 -11.98 18.55
N HIS A 109 -6.96 -10.97 17.97
CA HIS A 109 -7.52 -9.63 17.79
C HIS A 109 -8.74 -9.64 16.86
N VAL A 110 -8.67 -10.34 15.71
CA VAL A 110 -9.84 -10.53 14.82
C VAL A 110 -11.00 -11.18 15.57
N ASP A 111 -10.75 -12.26 16.32
CA ASP A 111 -11.78 -12.95 17.09
C ASP A 111 -12.37 -12.04 18.18
N TRP A 112 -11.55 -11.21 18.81
CA TRP A 112 -11.99 -10.22 19.80
C TRP A 112 -12.86 -9.13 19.15
N LEU A 113 -12.47 -8.61 17.98
CA LEU A 113 -13.29 -7.65 17.22
C LEU A 113 -14.64 -8.26 16.81
N THR A 114 -14.67 -9.53 16.39
CA THR A 114 -15.93 -10.25 16.08
C THR A 114 -16.85 -10.35 17.29
N ARG A 115 -16.31 -10.57 18.50
CA ARG A 115 -17.13 -10.56 19.72
C ARG A 115 -17.57 -9.16 20.14
N LYS A 116 -16.71 -8.16 19.96
CA LYS A 116 -16.98 -6.76 20.31
C LYS A 116 -18.02 -6.12 19.38
N TYR A 117 -18.03 -6.51 18.10
CA TYR A 117 -18.91 -5.97 17.06
C TYR A 117 -19.66 -7.08 16.33
N PRO A 118 -20.60 -7.79 17.00
CA PRO A 118 -21.27 -8.96 16.43
C PRO A 118 -22.17 -8.63 15.22
N ASP A 119 -22.63 -7.38 15.10
CA ASP A 119 -23.46 -6.91 13.99
C ASP A 119 -22.63 -6.46 12.77
N LEU A 120 -21.30 -6.43 12.89
CA LEU A 120 -20.42 -6.15 11.77
C LEU A 120 -19.88 -7.44 11.17
N ARG A 121 -19.95 -7.52 9.84
CA ARG A 121 -19.23 -8.54 9.09
C ARG A 121 -17.72 -8.36 9.30
N PRO A 122 -16.95 -9.45 9.52
CA PRO A 122 -15.50 -9.38 9.68
C PRO A 122 -14.76 -8.82 8.45
N GLU A 123 -15.36 -8.86 7.27
CA GLU A 123 -14.83 -8.17 6.08
C GLU A 123 -14.95 -6.64 6.14
N HIS A 124 -15.76 -6.09 7.06
CA HIS A 124 -15.96 -4.65 7.28
C HIS A 124 -15.19 -4.09 8.48
N PHE A 125 -14.20 -4.83 9.00
CA PHE A 125 -13.28 -4.32 10.02
C PHE A 125 -12.28 -3.34 9.39
N HIS A 126 -12.81 -2.21 8.96
CA HIS A 126 -12.12 -1.16 8.24
C HIS A 126 -11.29 -0.26 9.16
N HIS A 127 -10.42 0.52 8.55
CA HIS A 127 -9.51 1.45 9.23
C HIS A 127 -10.15 2.26 10.36
N PRO A 128 -11.32 2.91 10.20
CA PRO A 128 -11.88 3.73 11.28
C PRO A 128 -12.19 2.94 12.55
N LEU A 129 -12.53 1.64 12.43
CA LEU A 129 -12.85 0.76 13.55
C LEU A 129 -11.61 0.45 14.41
N ILE A 130 -10.45 0.27 13.77
CA ILE A 130 -9.24 -0.29 14.39
C ILE A 130 -8.12 0.73 14.59
N ARG A 131 -8.18 1.92 13.96
CA ARG A 131 -7.11 2.93 14.01
C ARG A 131 -6.75 3.41 15.43
N ASN A 132 -7.69 3.30 16.37
CA ASN A 132 -7.52 3.68 17.78
C ASN A 132 -7.04 2.52 18.67
N ASP A 133 -6.88 1.31 18.13
CA ASP A 133 -6.48 0.13 18.90
C ASP A 133 -4.95 0.03 19.03
N ALA A 134 -4.45 -0.21 20.25
CA ALA A 134 -3.02 -0.29 20.52
C ALA A 134 -2.36 -1.54 19.93
N PHE A 135 -3.06 -2.67 19.88
CA PHE A 135 -2.56 -3.86 19.22
C PHE A 135 -2.46 -3.64 17.70
N TRP A 136 -3.47 -3.01 17.09
CA TRP A 136 -3.41 -2.62 15.67
C TRP A 136 -2.20 -1.73 15.39
N ALA A 137 -1.99 -0.68 16.18
CA ALA A 137 -0.86 0.24 16.00
C ALA A 137 0.48 -0.49 16.17
N ARG A 138 0.58 -1.44 17.11
CA ARG A 138 1.75 -2.32 17.24
C ARG A 138 1.96 -3.17 15.99
N LEU A 139 0.91 -3.78 15.46
CA LEU A 139 1.00 -4.67 14.30
C LEU A 139 1.42 -3.92 13.03
N VAL A 140 0.80 -2.79 12.70
CA VAL A 140 1.17 -2.01 11.48
C VAL A 140 2.51 -1.28 11.61
N SER A 141 3.06 -1.20 12.83
CA SER A 141 4.41 -0.67 13.09
C SER A 141 5.46 -1.76 13.35
N GLU A 142 5.11 -3.03 13.12
CA GLU A 142 6.05 -4.15 13.23
C GLU A 142 7.28 -3.90 12.35
N PRO A 143 8.51 -3.89 12.92
CA PRO A 143 9.72 -3.53 12.20
C PRO A 143 9.86 -4.18 10.83
N ARG A 144 9.54 -5.48 10.69
CA ARG A 144 9.69 -6.20 9.42
C ARG A 144 8.69 -5.73 8.35
N LEU A 145 7.46 -5.38 8.72
CA LEU A 145 6.51 -4.77 7.77
C LEU A 145 6.97 -3.38 7.33
N VAL A 146 7.45 -2.59 8.27
CA VAL A 146 7.93 -1.23 7.99
C VAL A 146 9.26 -1.24 7.22
N ASP A 147 10.10 -2.26 7.39
CA ASP A 147 11.32 -2.49 6.58
C ASP A 147 10.96 -2.76 5.11
N VAL A 148 9.90 -3.54 4.85
CA VAL A 148 9.35 -3.70 3.49
C VAL A 148 8.90 -2.34 2.97
N ALA A 149 8.04 -1.62 3.69
CA ALA A 149 7.56 -0.32 3.23
C ALA A 149 8.70 0.69 2.97
N GLU A 150 9.69 0.76 3.87
CA GLU A 150 10.87 1.64 3.74
C GLU A 150 11.67 1.34 2.46
N PHE A 151 11.84 0.07 2.11
CA PHE A 151 12.57 -0.31 0.91
C PHE A 151 11.93 0.25 -0.37
N PHE A 152 10.59 0.28 -0.42
CA PHE A 152 9.84 0.70 -1.61
C PHE A 152 9.49 2.19 -1.62
N LEU A 153 9.32 2.81 -0.46
CA LEU A 153 8.83 4.19 -0.31
C LEU A 153 9.90 5.17 0.17
N GLY A 154 11.05 4.67 0.64
CA GLY A 154 12.10 5.48 1.25
C GLY A 154 12.02 5.57 2.78
N PRO A 155 12.91 6.34 3.42
CA PRO A 155 13.15 6.30 4.87
C PRO A 155 12.02 6.84 5.75
N ASP A 156 11.13 7.65 5.19
CA ASP A 156 10.09 8.35 5.91
C ASP A 156 8.73 7.80 5.50
N VAL A 157 8.13 6.98 6.38
CA VAL A 157 6.98 6.14 6.07
C VAL A 157 5.86 6.37 7.07
N ALA A 158 4.65 6.50 6.56
CA ALA A 158 3.44 6.54 7.37
C ALA A 158 2.42 5.49 6.93
N CYS A 159 1.71 4.91 7.88
CA CYS A 159 0.56 4.02 7.62
C CYS A 159 -0.69 4.89 7.58
N PHE A 160 -1.34 5.01 6.43
CA PHE A 160 -2.53 5.86 6.27
C PHE A 160 -3.85 5.11 6.31
N THR A 161 -3.82 3.81 6.03
CA THR A 161 -5.01 2.98 6.11
C THR A 161 -4.64 1.54 6.44
N ALA A 162 -5.58 0.81 7.04
CA ALA A 162 -5.49 -0.63 7.19
C ALA A 162 -6.88 -1.24 7.38
N HIS A 163 -7.15 -2.40 6.76
CA HIS A 163 -8.43 -3.09 6.85
C HIS A 163 -8.22 -4.59 7.05
N TYR A 164 -8.90 -5.18 8.03
CA TYR A 164 -9.05 -6.64 8.01
C TYR A 164 -10.06 -7.02 6.94
N ILE A 165 -9.68 -7.97 6.10
CA ILE A 165 -10.55 -8.58 5.10
C ILE A 165 -10.67 -10.06 5.45
N CYS A 166 -11.56 -10.35 6.40
CA CYS A 166 -11.79 -11.69 6.91
C CYS A 166 -13.05 -12.31 6.29
N LYS A 167 -12.88 -13.29 5.40
CA LYS A 167 -13.94 -14.05 4.73
C LYS A 167 -14.34 -15.27 5.56
N PRO A 168 -15.54 -15.30 6.18
CA PRO A 168 -16.02 -16.46 6.91
C PRO A 168 -16.19 -17.68 5.98
N PRO A 169 -16.12 -18.91 6.52
CA PRO A 169 -16.42 -20.13 5.78
C PRO A 169 -17.79 -20.05 5.09
N TYR A 170 -17.85 -20.39 3.81
CA TYR A 170 -19.06 -20.44 2.96
C TYR A 170 -19.87 -19.15 2.80
N ASP A 171 -19.57 -18.09 3.55
CA ASP A 171 -20.32 -16.84 3.58
C ASP A 171 -19.45 -15.62 3.21
N GLY A 172 -18.16 -15.83 2.95
CA GLY A 172 -17.23 -14.76 2.63
C GLY A 172 -17.51 -14.09 1.28
N GLN A 173 -17.74 -12.78 1.27
CA GLN A 173 -18.09 -12.04 0.06
C GLN A 173 -16.89 -11.78 -0.87
N PRO A 174 -17.09 -11.67 -2.20
CA PRO A 174 -16.04 -11.28 -3.12
C PRO A 174 -15.66 -9.79 -2.97
N VAL A 175 -14.41 -9.50 -3.31
CA VAL A 175 -13.96 -8.14 -3.66
C VAL A 175 -13.79 -8.15 -5.16
N LEU A 176 -14.59 -7.37 -5.89
CA LEU A 176 -14.56 -7.36 -7.36
C LEU A 176 -13.26 -6.72 -7.87
N TRP A 177 -13.00 -6.87 -9.18
CA TRP A 177 -11.83 -6.26 -9.81
C TRP A 177 -11.81 -4.76 -9.57
N HIS A 178 -10.69 -4.23 -9.10
CA HIS A 178 -10.52 -2.80 -8.84
C HIS A 178 -9.03 -2.41 -8.81
N GLN A 179 -8.79 -1.10 -8.68
CA GLN A 179 -7.48 -0.53 -8.37
C GLN A 179 -7.63 0.21 -7.04
N ASP A 180 -6.76 -0.05 -6.07
CA ASP A 180 -6.82 0.57 -4.75
C ASP A 180 -6.75 2.10 -4.83
N GLY A 181 -5.81 2.59 -5.63
CA GLY A 181 -5.56 4.02 -5.82
C GLY A 181 -6.77 4.77 -6.38
N ALA A 182 -7.76 4.08 -6.98
CA ALA A 182 -8.99 4.70 -7.45
C ALA A 182 -9.89 5.20 -6.30
N TYR A 183 -9.70 4.66 -5.09
CA TYR A 183 -10.44 5.03 -3.87
C TYR A 183 -9.68 6.02 -2.98
N TRP A 184 -8.44 6.34 -3.33
CA TRP A 184 -7.56 7.17 -2.52
C TRP A 184 -7.37 8.56 -3.13
N THR A 185 -7.24 9.55 -2.25
CA THR A 185 -6.99 10.94 -2.64
C THR A 185 -5.59 11.34 -2.20
N LEU A 186 -4.59 10.73 -2.85
CA LEU A 186 -3.16 10.91 -2.58
C LEU A 186 -2.49 11.69 -3.71
N SER A 187 -1.54 12.57 -3.37
CA SER A 187 -0.74 13.29 -4.35
C SER A 187 0.67 13.59 -3.81
N PRO A 188 1.75 13.08 -4.46
CA PRO A 188 1.75 12.03 -5.49
C PRO A 188 1.21 10.69 -4.97
N MET A 189 0.98 9.71 -5.85
CA MET A 189 0.57 8.35 -5.49
C MET A 189 1.80 7.50 -5.07
N GLU A 190 2.62 7.99 -4.13
CA GLU A 190 3.73 7.21 -3.56
C GLU A 190 3.21 6.35 -2.40
N ALA A 191 2.45 5.32 -2.76
CA ALA A 191 1.79 4.40 -1.84
C ALA A 191 2.14 2.94 -2.18
N LEU A 192 2.13 2.10 -1.15
CA LEU A 192 2.33 0.66 -1.26
C LEU A 192 1.25 -0.05 -0.44
N THR A 193 0.56 -1.01 -1.04
CA THR A 193 -0.26 -1.95 -0.28
C THR A 193 0.60 -3.12 0.16
N VAL A 194 0.59 -3.42 1.45
CA VAL A 194 1.17 -4.63 2.05
C VAL A 194 0.02 -5.45 2.62
N TRP A 195 -0.30 -6.57 1.98
CA TRP A 195 -1.34 -7.48 2.41
C TRP A 195 -0.72 -8.64 3.20
N LEU A 196 -0.97 -8.66 4.51
CA LEU A 196 -0.49 -9.68 5.44
C LEU A 196 -1.50 -10.82 5.55
N ALA A 197 -1.05 -12.06 5.32
CA ALA A 197 -1.83 -13.26 5.58
C ALA A 197 -1.90 -13.53 7.09
N VAL A 198 -3.09 -13.38 7.68
CA VAL A 198 -3.36 -13.73 9.09
C VAL A 198 -3.74 -15.22 9.20
N ASP A 199 -4.53 -15.70 8.25
CA ASP A 199 -4.83 -17.11 8.04
C ASP A 199 -4.18 -17.62 6.74
N GLU A 200 -4.23 -18.93 6.53
CA GLU A 200 -3.90 -19.53 5.24
C GLU A 200 -4.79 -18.93 4.15
N SER A 201 -4.19 -18.46 3.05
CA SER A 201 -4.88 -17.85 1.92
C SER A 201 -4.65 -18.71 0.69
N THR A 202 -5.72 -19.32 0.16
CA THR A 202 -5.71 -20.29 -0.94
C THR A 202 -6.72 -19.91 -2.00
N ALA A 203 -6.65 -20.49 -3.18
CA ALA A 203 -7.67 -20.32 -4.21
C ALA A 203 -9.09 -20.70 -3.73
N GLU A 204 -9.20 -21.74 -2.88
CA GLU A 204 -10.48 -22.27 -2.40
C GLU A 204 -11.17 -21.34 -1.38
N ASN A 205 -10.39 -20.70 -0.51
CA ASN A 205 -10.91 -19.77 0.51
C ASN A 205 -10.87 -18.29 0.08
N GLY A 206 -10.63 -18.06 -1.21
CA GLY A 206 -10.75 -16.75 -1.84
C GLY A 206 -9.54 -15.85 -1.63
N CYS A 207 -8.33 -16.35 -1.92
CA CYS A 207 -7.11 -15.53 -1.99
C CYS A 207 -7.22 -14.38 -3.01
N LEU A 208 -6.26 -13.45 -2.92
CA LEU A 208 -6.13 -12.38 -3.91
C LEU A 208 -5.82 -12.97 -5.30
N ARG A 209 -6.32 -12.30 -6.32
CA ARG A 209 -6.02 -12.56 -7.73
C ARG A 209 -5.60 -11.25 -8.38
N MET A 210 -4.52 -11.29 -9.15
CA MET A 210 -3.91 -10.11 -9.74
C MET A 210 -3.69 -10.32 -11.24
N ILE A 211 -3.72 -9.23 -12.01
CA ILE A 211 -3.38 -9.24 -13.44
C ILE A 211 -1.99 -8.62 -13.61
N PRO A 212 -0.94 -9.42 -13.90
CA PRO A 212 0.44 -8.92 -13.98
C PRO A 212 0.62 -7.78 -14.99
N GLY A 213 1.33 -6.74 -14.60
CA GLY A 213 1.63 -5.58 -15.44
C GLY A 213 0.50 -4.55 -15.55
N SER A 214 -0.68 -4.82 -15.00
CA SER A 214 -1.82 -3.89 -15.06
C SER A 214 -1.62 -2.63 -14.21
N HIS A 215 -0.58 -2.58 -13.37
CA HIS A 215 -0.19 -1.37 -12.64
C HIS A 215 0.29 -0.24 -13.55
N GLU A 216 0.64 -0.53 -14.81
CA GLU A 216 0.97 0.47 -15.83
C GLU A 216 -0.27 1.22 -16.35
N LEU A 217 -1.48 0.73 -16.05
CA LEU A 217 -2.71 1.42 -16.39
C LEU A 217 -2.86 2.72 -15.58
N PRO A 218 -3.50 3.75 -16.14
CA PRO A 218 -3.97 4.87 -15.33
C PRO A 218 -5.03 4.38 -14.32
N LEU A 219 -5.33 5.21 -13.33
CA LEU A 219 -6.44 4.94 -12.42
C LEU A 219 -7.77 5.16 -13.15
N HIS A 220 -8.57 4.10 -13.22
CA HIS A 220 -9.92 4.12 -13.76
C HIS A 220 -10.92 4.37 -12.65
N LYS A 221 -11.95 5.17 -12.94
CA LYS A 221 -13.06 5.35 -12.02
C LYS A 221 -13.86 4.04 -11.98
N PRO A 222 -14.10 3.45 -10.79
CA PRO A 222 -14.92 2.26 -10.68
C PRO A 222 -16.39 2.59 -10.94
N SER A 223 -17.11 1.62 -11.49
CA SER A 223 -18.55 1.66 -11.71
C SER A 223 -19.27 1.03 -10.52
N VAL A 224 -20.40 1.60 -10.11
CA VAL A 224 -21.24 1.04 -9.03
C VAL A 224 -21.75 -0.34 -9.42
N ARG A 225 -21.65 -1.30 -8.49
CA ARG A 225 -22.06 -2.70 -8.64
C ARG A 225 -22.78 -3.17 -7.39
N THR A 226 -24.11 -3.16 -7.47
CA THR A 226 -25.03 -3.55 -6.39
C THR A 226 -25.97 -4.69 -6.80
N ASP A 227 -25.80 -5.21 -8.01
CA ASP A 227 -26.52 -6.34 -8.60
C ASP A 227 -26.12 -7.69 -7.98
N GLU A 228 -24.96 -7.76 -7.34
CA GLU A 228 -24.50 -8.93 -6.58
C GLU A 228 -23.80 -8.53 -5.26
N PRO A 229 -23.82 -9.40 -4.22
CA PRO A 229 -23.10 -9.14 -2.98
C PRO A 229 -21.59 -9.02 -3.21
N ASN A 230 -21.02 -7.88 -2.84
CA ASN A 230 -19.58 -7.65 -2.87
C ASN A 230 -19.17 -6.55 -1.88
N MET A 231 -17.89 -6.53 -1.53
CA MET A 231 -17.36 -5.67 -0.47
C MET A 231 -17.24 -4.19 -0.82
N LEU A 232 -17.08 -3.84 -2.11
CA LEU A 232 -16.79 -2.46 -2.53
C LEU A 232 -18.00 -1.75 -3.14
N PHE A 233 -19.11 -2.48 -3.33
CA PHE A 233 -20.29 -2.03 -4.09
C PHE A 233 -19.94 -1.41 -5.44
N SER A 234 -18.81 -1.84 -6.02
CA SER A 234 -18.24 -1.28 -7.24
C SER A 234 -17.21 -2.22 -7.86
N ALA A 235 -16.93 -2.02 -9.14
CA ALA A 235 -15.92 -2.77 -9.88
C ALA A 235 -15.28 -1.90 -10.97
N ALA A 236 -14.10 -2.31 -11.41
CA ALA A 236 -13.47 -1.85 -12.64
C ALA A 236 -14.32 -2.21 -13.86
N ASP A 237 -14.05 -1.53 -14.97
CA ASP A 237 -14.69 -1.81 -16.26
C ASP A 237 -14.40 -3.26 -16.69
N GLU A 238 -15.46 -4.03 -16.96
CA GLU A 238 -15.34 -5.46 -17.30
C GLU A 238 -14.62 -5.69 -18.63
N THR A 239 -14.78 -4.78 -19.60
CA THR A 239 -14.12 -4.90 -20.91
C THR A 239 -12.62 -4.71 -20.75
N LEU A 240 -12.19 -3.70 -19.99
CA LEU A 240 -10.80 -3.46 -19.64
C LEU A 240 -10.20 -4.66 -18.91
N VAL A 241 -10.91 -5.19 -17.90
CA VAL A 241 -10.45 -6.37 -17.16
C VAL A 241 -10.28 -7.57 -18.11
N GLN A 242 -11.28 -7.85 -18.95
CA GLN A 242 -11.23 -8.99 -19.86
C GLN A 242 -10.06 -8.88 -20.86
N GLU A 243 -9.84 -7.70 -21.44
CA GLU A 243 -8.71 -7.44 -22.34
C GLU A 243 -7.36 -7.76 -21.66
N TRP A 244 -7.18 -7.30 -20.42
CA TRP A 244 -5.94 -7.52 -19.69
C TRP A 244 -5.77 -8.96 -19.20
N VAL A 245 -6.87 -9.63 -18.85
CA VAL A 245 -6.87 -11.08 -18.55
C VAL A 245 -6.43 -11.87 -19.78
N GLU A 246 -6.94 -11.56 -20.97
CA GLU A 246 -6.55 -12.23 -22.21
C GLU A 246 -5.06 -11.97 -22.55
N LYS A 247 -4.58 -10.76 -22.26
CA LYS A 247 -3.20 -10.36 -22.55
C LYS A 247 -2.16 -10.91 -21.58
N ARG A 248 -2.46 -10.94 -20.28
CA ARG A 248 -1.47 -11.18 -19.20
C ARG A 248 -1.84 -12.35 -18.28
N GLY A 249 -3.04 -12.90 -18.42
CA GLY A 249 -3.55 -13.94 -17.53
C GLY A 249 -3.90 -13.40 -16.14
N ILE A 250 -4.20 -14.33 -15.24
CA ILE A 250 -4.50 -14.04 -13.83
C ILE A 250 -3.62 -14.91 -12.96
N VAL A 251 -2.99 -14.31 -11.96
CA VAL A 251 -2.19 -15.02 -10.95
C VAL A 251 -2.96 -15.06 -9.64
N ALA A 252 -3.07 -16.25 -9.04
CA ALA A 252 -3.60 -16.43 -7.68
C ALA A 252 -2.47 -16.25 -6.67
N ILE A 253 -2.74 -15.52 -5.58
CA ILE A 253 -1.75 -15.14 -4.58
C ILE A 253 -1.98 -15.98 -3.32
N GLU A 254 -1.43 -17.19 -3.33
CA GLU A 254 -1.53 -18.12 -2.20
C GLU A 254 -0.44 -17.88 -1.16
N LEU A 255 -0.85 -17.72 0.09
CA LEU A 255 -0.02 -17.24 1.19
C LEU A 255 -0.22 -18.11 2.43
N GLN A 256 0.89 -18.40 3.12
CA GLN A 256 0.86 -18.96 4.45
C GLN A 256 0.78 -17.84 5.49
N PRO A 257 0.25 -18.10 6.70
CA PRO A 257 0.20 -17.08 7.73
C PRO A 257 1.57 -16.48 8.04
N GLY A 258 1.66 -15.14 8.06
CA GLY A 258 2.90 -14.40 8.23
C GLY A 258 3.62 -14.04 6.92
N ASP A 259 3.22 -14.62 5.78
CA ASP A 259 3.61 -14.12 4.47
C ASP A 259 2.89 -12.79 4.16
N VAL A 260 3.51 -11.99 3.29
CA VAL A 260 2.88 -10.79 2.73
C VAL A 260 2.91 -10.83 1.21
N SER A 261 1.87 -10.31 0.58
CA SER A 261 1.97 -9.81 -0.79
C SER A 261 2.02 -8.29 -0.78
N ILE A 262 2.88 -7.73 -1.60
CA ILE A 262 2.91 -6.29 -1.86
C ILE A 262 2.33 -6.02 -3.24
N HIS A 263 1.61 -4.91 -3.41
CA HIS A 263 1.08 -4.53 -4.73
C HIS A 263 0.94 -3.03 -4.92
N HIS A 264 1.03 -2.63 -6.19
CA HIS A 264 0.98 -1.25 -6.62
C HIS A 264 -0.45 -0.70 -6.58
N PRO A 265 -0.67 0.58 -6.22
CA PRO A 265 -2.02 1.16 -6.12
C PRO A 265 -2.85 1.09 -7.40
N HIS A 266 -2.20 0.98 -8.55
CA HIS A 266 -2.85 0.87 -9.87
C HIS A 266 -3.08 -0.57 -10.34
N LEU A 267 -2.61 -1.58 -9.61
CA LEU A 267 -2.72 -2.96 -10.06
C LEU A 267 -4.18 -3.42 -10.04
N LEU A 268 -4.67 -3.98 -11.16
CA LEU A 268 -5.97 -4.64 -11.18
C LEU A 268 -5.90 -5.94 -10.37
N HIS A 269 -6.71 -5.99 -9.31
CA HIS A 269 -6.78 -7.14 -8.44
C HIS A 269 -8.21 -7.36 -7.90
N CYS A 270 -8.50 -8.59 -7.47
CA CYS A 270 -9.78 -8.99 -6.88
C CYS A 270 -9.57 -10.11 -5.86
N SER A 271 -10.64 -10.54 -5.20
CA SER A 271 -10.66 -11.83 -4.51
C SER A 271 -12.04 -12.48 -4.59
N LYS A 272 -12.09 -13.77 -4.90
CA LYS A 272 -13.36 -14.52 -5.00
C LYS A 272 -14.02 -14.71 -3.64
N ALA A 273 -15.32 -15.04 -3.64
CA ALA A 273 -16.03 -15.47 -2.45
C ALA A 273 -15.32 -16.67 -1.78
N ASN A 274 -15.48 -16.82 -0.46
CA ASN A 274 -14.97 -17.99 0.25
C ASN A 274 -16.01 -19.10 0.20
N THR A 275 -15.73 -20.14 -0.59
CA THR A 275 -16.62 -21.30 -0.74
C THR A 275 -16.15 -22.52 0.05
N SER A 276 -15.15 -22.34 0.94
CA SER A 276 -14.53 -23.41 1.71
C SER A 276 -14.99 -23.44 3.17
N ALA A 277 -14.61 -24.50 3.89
CA ALA A 277 -14.80 -24.62 5.34
C ALA A 277 -13.84 -23.77 6.18
N LYS A 278 -12.80 -23.19 5.58
CA LYS A 278 -11.75 -22.46 6.29
C LYS A 278 -11.98 -20.96 6.17
N ARG A 279 -11.89 -20.23 7.29
CA ARG A 279 -11.83 -18.76 7.26
C ARG A 279 -10.57 -18.33 6.50
N ARG A 280 -10.68 -17.25 5.72
CA ARG A 280 -9.52 -16.53 5.19
C ARG A 280 -9.51 -15.14 5.76
N CYS A 281 -8.52 -14.80 6.58
CA CYS A 281 -8.29 -13.42 6.96
C CYS A 281 -6.91 -12.92 6.55
N GLY A 282 -6.88 -11.68 6.05
CA GLY A 282 -5.65 -10.91 5.92
C GLY A 282 -5.88 -9.47 6.34
N LEU A 283 -4.77 -8.79 6.61
CA LEU A 283 -4.72 -7.38 6.93
C LEU A 283 -4.13 -6.64 5.74
N ASP A 284 -4.96 -5.84 5.08
CA ASP A 284 -4.54 -4.92 4.03
C ASP A 284 -3.98 -3.66 4.70
N ILE A 285 -2.73 -3.29 4.42
CA ILE A 285 -2.06 -2.13 5.02
C ILE A 285 -1.60 -1.20 3.91
N GLY A 286 -2.07 0.05 3.94
CA GLY A 286 -1.60 1.11 3.05
C GLY A 286 -0.51 1.95 3.71
N TYR A 287 0.70 1.87 3.17
CA TYR A 287 1.80 2.76 3.52
C TYR A 287 1.99 3.84 2.46
N ILE A 288 2.47 5.00 2.90
CA ILE A 288 2.87 6.13 2.04
C ILE A 288 4.23 6.67 2.45
N SER A 289 4.94 7.23 1.48
CA SER A 289 6.02 8.19 1.71
C SER A 289 5.46 9.44 2.39
N THR A 290 6.18 10.03 3.36
CA THR A 290 5.76 11.30 3.97
C THR A 290 5.78 12.49 3.00
N ALA A 291 6.34 12.31 1.80
CA ALA A 291 6.25 13.27 0.70
C ALA A 291 4.89 13.21 -0.05
N THR A 292 4.02 12.24 0.30
CA THR A 292 2.65 12.16 -0.21
C THR A 292 1.69 12.96 0.64
N ARG A 293 0.90 13.85 0.02
CA ARG A 293 -0.21 14.55 0.68
C ARG A 293 -1.49 13.70 0.64
N LEU A 294 -2.14 13.57 1.79
CA LEU A 294 -3.51 13.06 1.89
C LEU A 294 -4.51 14.21 1.77
N HIS A 295 -5.42 14.10 0.81
CA HIS A 295 -6.49 15.08 0.59
C HIS A 295 -7.83 14.65 1.21
N SER A 296 -7.90 13.46 1.80
CA SER A 296 -9.14 12.92 2.39
C SER A 296 -9.66 13.83 3.49
N GLU A 297 -10.98 14.00 3.56
CA GLU A 297 -11.69 14.57 4.70
C GLU A 297 -12.50 13.46 5.39
N GLY A 298 -12.26 13.25 6.68
CA GLY A 298 -12.87 12.22 7.53
C GLY A 298 -12.09 10.90 7.59
N LEU A 299 -12.14 10.14 6.49
CA LEU A 299 -11.84 8.70 6.50
C LEU A 299 -10.35 8.35 6.64
N TYR A 300 -9.46 9.11 6.01
CA TYR A 300 -8.01 8.85 5.97
C TYR A 300 -7.20 10.06 6.44
N LEU A 301 -7.70 10.81 7.42
CA LEU A 301 -7.18 12.14 7.78
C LEU A 301 -5.88 12.15 8.59
N ASP A 302 -5.50 11.02 9.18
CA ASP A 302 -4.53 10.99 10.26
C ASP A 302 -3.63 9.76 10.19
N PRO A 303 -2.68 9.72 9.24
CA PRO A 303 -1.74 8.62 9.15
C PRO A 303 -0.91 8.47 10.44
N LEU A 304 -0.53 7.23 10.75
CA LEU A 304 0.39 6.90 11.82
C LEU A 304 1.83 6.96 11.27
N LEU A 305 2.66 7.86 11.77
CA LEU A 305 4.08 7.93 11.37
C LEU A 305 4.82 6.71 11.93
N VAL A 306 5.14 5.73 11.08
CA VAL A 306 5.73 4.45 11.51
C VAL A 306 7.26 4.42 11.39
N ARG A 307 7.84 5.33 10.59
CA ARG A 307 9.29 5.48 10.46
C ARG A 307 9.68 6.86 9.96
N GLY A 308 10.88 7.30 10.36
CA GLY A 308 11.47 8.53 9.85
C GLY A 308 10.82 9.76 10.46
N ALA A 309 10.72 10.83 9.67
CA ALA A 309 10.21 12.13 10.08
C ALA A 309 9.22 12.68 9.06
N ASP A 310 8.41 13.65 9.51
CA ASP A 310 7.64 14.48 8.59
C ASP A 310 8.58 15.43 7.84
N THR A 311 8.87 15.11 6.57
CA THR A 311 9.86 15.85 5.77
C THR A 311 9.35 17.18 5.22
N ASN A 312 8.04 17.32 5.02
CA ASN A 312 7.46 18.41 4.23
C ASN A 312 6.21 19.05 4.87
N SER A 313 5.77 18.59 6.05
CA SER A 313 4.57 19.11 6.73
C SER A 313 3.33 19.12 5.84
N LEU A 314 3.21 18.08 5.02
CA LEU A 314 2.08 17.89 4.12
C LEU A 314 0.84 17.36 4.84
N ASN A 315 1.06 16.57 5.90
CA ASN A 315 0.01 15.87 6.65
C ASN A 315 0.11 16.17 8.14
N SER A 316 -1.00 15.98 8.85
CA SER A 316 -1.00 15.75 10.29
C SER A 316 -0.79 14.26 10.58
N TYR A 317 -0.17 13.93 11.70
CA TYR A 317 0.01 12.55 12.14
C TYR A 317 -0.71 12.33 13.47
N ARG A 318 -1.41 11.21 13.58
CA ARG A 318 -2.03 10.81 14.85
C ARG A 318 -0.99 10.26 15.81
N PRO A 319 -1.22 10.39 17.13
CA PRO A 319 -0.44 9.66 18.10
C PRO A 319 -0.69 8.16 17.98
N PHE A 320 0.32 7.39 18.37
CA PHE A 320 0.12 6.00 18.72
C PHE A 320 -0.84 5.91 19.91
N PRO A 321 -1.91 5.08 19.81
CA PRO A 321 -2.87 4.89 20.88
C PRO A 321 -2.22 4.20 22.08
N ALA A 322 -2.59 4.63 23.28
CA ALA A 322 -2.22 3.95 24.52
C ALA A 322 -2.95 2.60 24.63
N TYR A 323 -2.35 1.65 25.35
CA TYR A 323 -3.05 0.43 25.72
C TYR A 323 -4.11 0.76 26.76
N LEU A 324 -5.35 0.36 26.51
CA LEU A 324 -6.49 0.56 27.39
C LEU A 324 -7.13 -0.80 27.68
N ASP A 325 -7.13 -1.20 28.95
CA ASP A 325 -7.71 -2.48 29.36
C ASP A 325 -9.21 -2.53 29.04
N GLY A 326 -9.66 -3.64 28.46
CA GLY A 326 -11.04 -3.80 27.98
C GLY A 326 -11.34 -3.13 26.63
N GLU A 327 -10.54 -2.15 26.20
CA GLU A 327 -10.68 -1.47 24.90
C GLU A 327 -9.70 -1.96 23.85
N THR A 328 -8.61 -2.61 24.26
CA THR A 328 -7.66 -3.30 23.40
C THR A 328 -7.41 -4.70 23.94
N ILE A 329 -7.26 -5.69 23.04
CA ILE A 329 -6.88 -7.05 23.43
C ILE A 329 -5.49 -7.06 24.09
N PRO A 330 -5.26 -7.84 25.15
CA PRO A 330 -3.91 -8.05 25.68
C PRO A 330 -2.93 -8.56 24.61
N PHE A 331 -1.68 -8.09 24.66
CA PHE A 331 -0.63 -8.49 23.72
C PHE A 331 0.77 -8.46 24.35
N ALA A 332 1.69 -9.20 23.76
CA ALA A 332 3.08 -9.29 24.16
C ALA A 332 3.77 -7.91 24.09
N GLY A 333 4.30 -7.47 25.24
CA GLY A 333 4.91 -6.15 25.38
C GLY A 333 3.94 -5.03 25.75
N GLN A 334 2.66 -5.32 26.05
CA GLN A 334 1.69 -4.28 26.47
C GLN A 334 2.16 -3.47 27.70
N GLY A 335 2.92 -4.07 28.61
CA GLY A 335 3.43 -3.40 29.82
C GLY A 335 4.45 -2.31 29.51
N GLU A 336 5.18 -2.44 28.40
CA GLU A 336 6.18 -1.46 27.93
C GLU A 336 5.61 -0.52 26.87
N TRP A 337 4.40 -0.82 26.37
CA TRP A 337 3.77 -0.09 25.27
C TRP A 337 3.56 1.39 25.62
N GLY A 338 3.13 1.68 26.85
CA GLY A 338 2.93 3.06 27.33
C GLY A 338 4.18 3.93 27.18
N ASP A 339 5.32 3.44 27.67
CA ASP A 339 6.61 4.14 27.56
C ASP A 339 7.07 4.28 26.10
N LYS A 340 6.82 3.23 25.29
CA LYS A 340 7.14 3.26 23.86
C LYS A 340 6.34 4.35 23.14
N VAL A 341 5.03 4.38 23.31
CA VAL A 341 4.17 5.35 22.61
C VAL A 341 4.36 6.76 23.13
N ALA A 342 4.68 6.95 24.41
CA ALA A 342 5.03 8.26 24.94
C ALA A 342 6.23 8.87 24.18
N ARG A 343 7.31 8.09 24.00
CA ARG A 343 8.49 8.54 23.23
C ARG A 343 8.19 8.79 21.75
N LEU A 344 7.40 7.91 21.12
CA LEU A 344 6.99 8.08 19.72
C LEU A 344 6.13 9.35 19.55
N ASN A 345 5.23 9.60 20.48
CA ASN A 345 4.31 10.73 20.43
C ASN A 345 4.99 12.06 20.74
N GLU A 346 6.01 12.09 21.61
CA GLU A 346 6.85 13.29 21.82
C GLU A 346 7.61 13.71 20.56
N ALA A 347 7.95 12.76 19.69
CA ALA A 347 8.65 13.03 18.43
C ALA A 347 7.74 13.52 17.30
N LEU A 348 6.41 13.51 17.49
CA LEU A 348 5.47 13.94 16.46
C LEU A 348 5.51 15.46 16.27
N PRO A 349 5.33 15.95 15.02
CA PRO A 349 5.15 17.37 14.79
C PRO A 349 3.88 17.87 15.50
N PRO A 350 3.82 19.15 15.89
CA PRO A 350 2.63 19.74 16.48
C PRO A 350 1.39 19.50 15.61
N ARG A 351 0.29 19.06 16.23
CA ARG A 351 -0.96 18.84 15.50
C ARG A 351 -1.45 20.14 14.87
N SER A 352 -1.81 20.08 13.60
CA SER A 352 -2.40 21.21 12.88
C SER A 352 -3.92 21.06 12.66
N ARG A 353 -4.52 19.93 13.07
CA ARG A 353 -5.95 19.65 12.87
C ARG A 353 -6.59 18.92 14.05
N ASP A 354 -7.78 19.38 14.44
CA ASP A 354 -8.69 18.66 15.33
C ASP A 354 -9.38 17.53 14.58
N LEU A 355 -9.52 16.37 15.23
CA LEU A 355 -10.24 15.23 14.66
C LEU A 355 -11.73 15.35 15.00
N PRO A 356 -12.64 14.89 14.12
CA PRO A 356 -14.07 14.85 14.40
C PRO A 356 -14.35 13.99 15.64
N ASP A 357 -15.32 14.42 16.45
CA ASP A 357 -15.81 13.69 17.63
C ASP A 357 -16.82 12.60 17.20
N GLU A 358 -16.38 11.64 16.39
CA GLU A 358 -17.18 10.51 15.92
C GLU A 358 -16.64 9.19 16.47
N THR A 359 -17.52 8.27 16.85
CA THR A 359 -17.08 6.96 17.33
C THR A 359 -16.55 6.10 16.17
N PRO A 360 -15.56 5.21 16.41
CA PRO A 360 -15.02 4.28 15.40
C PRO A 360 -16.08 3.50 14.61
N ILE A 361 -17.16 3.10 15.29
CA ILE A 361 -18.25 2.32 14.68
C ILE A 361 -19.15 3.17 13.78
N GLU A 362 -19.42 4.43 14.14
CA GLU A 362 -20.21 5.36 13.32
C GLU A 362 -19.46 5.73 12.04
N THR A 363 -18.17 6.08 12.15
CA THR A 363 -17.34 6.37 10.97
C THR A 363 -17.19 5.14 10.06
N THR A 364 -17.14 3.92 10.62
CA THR A 364 -17.12 2.69 9.83
C THR A 364 -18.43 2.46 9.08
N ARG A 365 -19.58 2.67 9.73
CA ARG A 365 -20.90 2.59 9.06
C ARG A 365 -21.03 3.62 7.96
N TYR A 366 -20.62 4.87 8.23
CA TYR A 366 -20.58 5.93 7.23
C TYR A 366 -19.70 5.57 6.03
N MET A 367 -18.54 4.95 6.25
CA MET A 367 -17.69 4.45 5.16
C MET A 367 -18.40 3.41 4.29
N ILE A 368 -19.10 2.44 4.90
CA ILE A 368 -19.84 1.40 4.18
C ILE A 368 -20.98 2.02 3.35
N ASP A 369 -21.72 2.96 3.92
CA ASP A 369 -22.81 3.65 3.22
C ASP A 369 -22.28 4.44 2.02
N ARG A 370 -21.14 5.14 2.16
CA ARG A 370 -20.48 5.84 1.04
C ARG A 370 -20.08 4.90 -0.11
N LEU A 371 -19.57 3.71 0.22
CA LEU A 371 -19.24 2.71 -0.80
C LEU A 371 -20.51 2.30 -1.56
N ARG A 372 -21.60 2.03 -0.85
CA ARG A 372 -22.89 1.66 -1.43
C ARG A 372 -23.49 2.74 -2.34
N GLU A 373 -23.33 4.00 -1.98
CA GLU A 373 -23.77 5.14 -2.78
C GLU A 373 -22.88 5.41 -4.02
N GLY A 374 -21.72 4.75 -4.11
CA GLY A 374 -20.75 5.01 -5.19
C GLY A 374 -20.07 6.37 -5.10
N THR A 375 -20.12 7.02 -3.94
CA THR A 375 -19.54 8.36 -3.73
C THR A 375 -18.05 8.27 -3.42
N VAL A 376 -17.28 7.81 -4.41
CA VAL A 376 -15.82 7.98 -4.46
C VAL A 376 -15.53 9.44 -4.83
N LYS A 377 -15.95 10.39 -3.98
CA LYS A 377 -15.63 11.81 -4.19
C LYS A 377 -14.12 11.98 -4.08
N ARG A 378 -13.50 12.43 -5.18
CA ARG A 378 -12.10 12.85 -5.27
C ARG A 378 -11.87 14.15 -4.54
#